data_AF-D1CHW6-F1
#
_entry.id   AF-D1CHW6-F1
#
_cell.length_a   1.000
_cell.length_b   1.000
_cell.length_c   1.000
_cell.angle_alpha   90.00
_cell.angle_beta   90.00
_cell.angle_gamma   90.00
#
_symmetry.space_group_name_H-M   'P 1'
#
loop_
_entity.id
_entity.type
_entity.pdbx_description
1 polymer ?
#
loop_
_entity_poly.entity_id
_entity_poly.type
_entity_poly.pdbx_seq_one_letter_code
_entity_poly.pdbx_strand_id
1 'polypeptide(L)'
;MSDVSALGPIVQVGMVVKDIEKAARRWAALLGSPMPEVIVTAPWEQAHTEYRGAPTPARAKLAFFHLGQVDLELIEPIDGPSTWQDHLQTHGESIHHVAFRVQDMEEVIAALEAKGLSLLQRGDYTGGRYAYLEDSGAIIELLEDLPTSP
;
A
#
# COMPACT_ATOMS: atom_id res chain seq x y z
N MET A 1 12.98 -14.33 21.40
CA MET A 1 12.20 -14.50 20.17
C MET A 1 11.22 -13.34 20.14
N SER A 2 11.46 -12.31 19.32
CA SER A 2 10.55 -11.16 19.23
C SER A 2 9.30 -11.60 18.48
N ASP A 3 8.23 -11.69 19.25
CA ASP A 3 6.93 -12.18 18.84
C ASP A 3 6.40 -11.38 17.65
N VAL A 4 5.51 -11.96 16.85
CA VAL A 4 4.75 -11.22 15.82
C VAL A 4 3.73 -10.25 16.46
N SER A 5 3.86 -9.98 17.77
CA SER A 5 3.05 -9.07 18.58
C SER A 5 3.10 -7.61 18.15
N ALA A 6 3.96 -7.25 17.20
CA ALA A 6 4.12 -5.87 16.72
C ALA A 6 3.21 -5.55 15.51
N LEU A 7 2.68 -6.57 14.82
CA LEU A 7 1.68 -6.35 13.78
C LEU A 7 0.31 -6.16 14.42
N GLY A 8 -0.34 -5.04 14.12
CA GLY A 8 -1.72 -4.77 14.54
C GLY A 8 -2.75 -5.48 13.65
N PRO A 9 -4.00 -4.98 13.61
CA PRO A 9 -5.03 -5.58 12.79
C PRO A 9 -4.74 -5.42 11.28
N ILE A 10 -5.24 -6.37 10.49
CA ILE A 10 -5.37 -6.20 9.04
C ILE A 10 -6.42 -5.12 8.79
N VAL A 11 -6.04 -4.12 7.99
CA VAL A 11 -6.88 -2.95 7.70
C VAL A 11 -7.10 -2.73 6.20
N GLN A 12 -6.32 -3.36 5.33
CA GLN A 12 -6.43 -3.13 3.89
C GLN A 12 -5.98 -4.35 3.07
N VAL A 13 -6.62 -4.54 1.92
CA VAL A 13 -6.15 -5.39 0.84
C VAL A 13 -6.02 -4.53 -0.41
N GLY A 14 -4.79 -4.36 -0.90
CA GLY A 14 -4.52 -3.60 -2.11
C GLY A 14 -4.55 -4.48 -3.35
N MET A 15 -5.20 -3.99 -4.40
CA MET A 15 -5.29 -4.63 -5.71
C MET A 15 -4.77 -3.68 -6.78
N VAL A 16 -3.74 -4.12 -7.51
CA VAL A 16 -3.22 -3.35 -8.63
C VAL A 16 -4.07 -3.60 -9.87
N VAL A 17 -4.38 -2.52 -10.60
CA VAL A 17 -5.26 -2.50 -11.78
C VAL A 17 -4.65 -1.64 -12.90
N LYS A 18 -5.07 -1.85 -14.15
CA LYS A 18 -4.61 -1.07 -15.32
C LYS A 18 -5.45 0.17 -15.59
N ASP A 19 -6.72 0.14 -15.18
CA ASP A 19 -7.72 1.19 -15.40
C ASP A 19 -8.62 1.24 -14.16
N ILE A 20 -8.34 2.22 -13.28
CA ILE A 20 -8.99 2.33 -11.99
C ILE A 20 -10.46 2.70 -12.13
N GLU A 21 -10.82 3.52 -13.13
CA GLU A 21 -12.20 3.93 -13.35
C GLU A 21 -13.06 2.73 -13.78
N LYS A 22 -12.53 1.84 -14.62
CA LYS A 22 -13.19 0.60 -15.01
C LYS A 22 -13.26 -0.40 -13.86
N ALA A 23 -12.16 -0.58 -13.11
CA ALA A 23 -12.10 -1.52 -11.99
C ALA A 23 -13.03 -1.09 -10.85
N ALA A 24 -12.97 0.18 -10.43
CA ALA A 24 -13.84 0.73 -9.39
C ALA A 24 -15.31 0.64 -9.79
N ARG A 25 -15.67 0.89 -11.07
CA ARG A 25 -17.06 0.71 -11.52
C ARG A 25 -17.54 -0.73 -11.37
N ARG A 26 -16.69 -1.71 -11.69
CA ARG A 26 -17.01 -3.13 -11.55
C ARG A 26 -17.19 -3.52 -10.08
N TRP A 27 -16.30 -3.06 -9.20
CA TRP A 27 -16.40 -3.32 -7.77
C TRP A 27 -17.61 -2.64 -7.13
N ALA A 28 -17.90 -1.39 -7.48
CA ALA A 28 -19.10 -0.67 -7.05
C ALA A 28 -20.38 -1.45 -7.40
N ALA A 29 -20.48 -1.94 -8.64
CA ALA A 29 -21.62 -2.75 -9.07
C ALA A 29 -21.72 -4.10 -8.33
N LEU A 30 -20.58 -4.75 -8.06
CA LEU A 30 -20.53 -6.03 -7.34
C LEU A 30 -20.94 -5.88 -5.87
N LEU A 31 -20.47 -4.81 -5.22
CA LEU A 31 -20.68 -4.55 -3.80
C LEU A 31 -22.01 -3.85 -3.51
N GLY A 32 -22.68 -3.32 -4.54
CA GLY A 32 -23.86 -2.46 -4.37
C GLY A 32 -23.52 -1.12 -3.71
N SER A 33 -22.28 -0.65 -3.88
CA SER A 33 -21.78 0.61 -3.31
C SER A 33 -21.72 1.72 -4.36
N PRO A 34 -21.75 3.00 -3.95
CA PRO A 34 -21.43 4.10 -4.84
C PRO A 34 -20.03 3.95 -5.46
N MET A 35 -19.82 4.60 -6.60
CA MET A 35 -18.48 4.74 -7.18
C MET A 35 -17.61 5.56 -6.21
N PRO A 36 -16.45 5.05 -5.78
CA PRO A 36 -15.53 5.82 -4.95
C PRO A 36 -14.89 6.95 -5.76
N GLU A 37 -14.43 7.99 -5.06
CA GLU A 37 -13.56 9.00 -5.65
C GLU A 37 -12.20 8.37 -6.00
N VAL A 38 -11.65 8.80 -7.14
CA VAL A 38 -10.28 8.45 -7.55
C VAL A 38 -9.37 9.60 -7.16
N ILE A 39 -8.43 9.34 -6.27
CA ILE A 39 -7.41 10.30 -5.85
C ILE A 39 -6.06 9.95 -6.47
N VAL A 40 -5.15 10.92 -6.53
CA VAL A 40 -3.76 10.68 -6.98
C VAL A 40 -2.84 10.88 -5.80
N THR A 41 -1.89 9.96 -5.60
CA THR A 41 -0.86 10.08 -4.55
C THR A 41 -0.10 11.40 -4.65
N ALA A 42 0.57 11.85 -3.59
CA ALA A 42 1.35 13.07 -3.60
C ALA A 42 2.61 12.95 -4.48
N PRO A 43 3.18 14.04 -5.01
CA PRO A 43 4.48 14.03 -5.69
C PRO A 43 5.62 13.67 -4.73
N TRP A 44 6.78 13.29 -5.27
CA TRP A 44 7.92 12.80 -4.49
C TRP A 44 8.39 13.79 -3.41
N GLU A 45 8.31 15.10 -3.65
CA GLU A 45 8.67 16.14 -2.69
C GLU A 45 7.84 16.12 -1.40
N GLN A 46 6.72 15.40 -1.39
CA GLN A 46 5.86 15.21 -0.22
C GLN A 46 5.79 13.74 0.21
N ALA A 47 5.77 12.82 -0.76
CA ALA A 47 5.65 11.39 -0.50
C ALA A 47 6.99 10.73 -0.14
N HIS A 48 8.12 11.36 -0.44
CA HIS A 48 9.47 10.84 -0.20
C HIS A 48 9.65 9.37 -0.65
N THR A 49 8.99 8.98 -1.74
CA THR A 49 8.90 7.59 -2.14
C THR A 49 10.28 7.02 -2.47
N GLU A 50 10.61 5.89 -1.86
CA GLU A 50 11.79 5.09 -2.15
C GLU A 50 11.37 3.70 -2.61
N TYR A 51 11.94 3.23 -3.72
CA TYR A 51 11.74 1.86 -4.23
C TYR A 51 13.10 1.17 -4.41
N ARG A 52 13.25 -0.02 -3.84
CA ARG A 52 14.50 -0.80 -3.80
C ARG A 52 15.70 0.03 -3.31
N GLY A 53 15.47 0.86 -2.30
CA GLY A 53 16.49 1.72 -1.67
C GLY A 53 16.88 2.97 -2.46
N ALA A 54 16.16 3.30 -3.56
CA ALA A 54 16.42 4.51 -4.35
C ALA A 54 15.18 5.42 -4.40
N PRO A 55 15.34 6.75 -4.34
CA PRO A 55 14.24 7.69 -4.59
C PRO A 55 13.57 7.45 -5.94
N THR A 56 12.24 7.53 -6.00
CA THR A 56 11.47 7.33 -7.23
C THR A 56 10.35 8.36 -7.35
N PRO A 57 10.07 8.91 -8.56
CA PRO A 57 8.91 9.78 -8.77
C PRO A 57 7.58 9.00 -8.82
N ALA A 58 7.53 7.79 -8.26
CA ALA A 58 6.40 6.89 -8.37
C ALA A 58 5.07 7.53 -7.96
N ARG A 59 4.05 7.36 -8.80
CA ARG A 59 2.69 7.85 -8.56
C ARG A 59 1.68 6.76 -8.87
N ALA A 60 0.55 6.82 -8.15
CA ALA A 60 -0.59 5.97 -8.42
C ALA A 60 -1.90 6.76 -8.30
N LYS A 61 -2.92 6.34 -9.04
CA LYS A 61 -4.31 6.63 -8.68
C LYS A 61 -4.79 5.59 -7.68
N LEU A 62 -5.56 6.04 -6.68
CA LEU A 62 -6.11 5.21 -5.63
C LEU A 62 -7.63 5.37 -5.54
N ALA A 63 -8.32 4.30 -5.19
CA ALA A 63 -9.76 4.31 -4.91
C ALA A 63 -10.06 3.27 -3.83
N PHE A 64 -10.89 3.64 -2.85
CA PHE A 64 -11.10 2.84 -1.65
C PHE A 64 -12.57 2.43 -1.51
N PHE A 65 -12.79 1.16 -1.20
CA PHE A 65 -14.08 0.66 -0.73
C PHE A 65 -13.96 0.28 0.74
N HIS A 66 -14.72 0.95 1.60
CA HIS A 66 -14.74 0.70 3.03
C HIS A 66 -15.68 -0.46 3.37
N LEU A 67 -15.13 -1.62 3.73
CA LEU A 67 -15.86 -2.87 3.96
C LEU A 67 -15.84 -3.30 5.43
N GLY A 68 -16.13 -2.35 6.33
CA GLY A 68 -16.07 -2.58 7.77
C GLY A 68 -14.67 -2.35 8.31
N GLN A 69 -13.98 -3.41 8.74
CA GLN A 69 -12.63 -3.29 9.30
C GLN A 69 -11.52 -3.23 8.23
N VAL A 70 -11.80 -3.73 7.02
CA VAL A 70 -10.85 -3.82 5.92
C VAL A 70 -11.29 -2.93 4.78
N ASP A 71 -10.36 -2.17 4.24
CA ASP A 71 -10.53 -1.43 3.00
C ASP A 71 -10.05 -2.29 1.82
N LEU A 72 -10.82 -2.30 0.74
CA LEU A 72 -10.33 -2.73 -0.56
C LEU A 72 -9.78 -1.49 -1.27
N GLU A 73 -8.47 -1.44 -1.45
CA GLU A 73 -7.77 -0.38 -2.18
C GLU A 73 -7.51 -0.84 -3.62
N LEU A 74 -7.91 -0.03 -4.60
CA LEU A 74 -7.52 -0.19 -6.00
C LEU A 74 -6.36 0.76 -6.32
N ILE A 75 -5.35 0.25 -7.01
CA ILE A 75 -4.11 0.98 -7.29
C ILE A 75 -3.81 0.92 -8.79
N GLU A 76 -3.84 2.05 -9.48
CA GLU A 76 -3.35 2.18 -10.86
C GLU A 76 -2.02 2.94 -10.83
N PRO A 77 -0.87 2.27 -11.05
CA PRO A 77 0.40 2.97 -11.19
C PRO A 77 0.39 3.84 -12.45
N ILE A 78 0.76 5.11 -12.32
CA ILE A 78 0.72 6.10 -13.42
C ILE A 78 2.05 6.78 -13.71
N ASP A 79 3.05 6.61 -12.84
CA ASP A 79 4.39 7.15 -13.04
C ASP A 79 5.43 6.38 -12.21
N GLY A 80 6.68 6.43 -12.66
CA GLY A 80 7.87 5.97 -11.94
C GLY A 80 7.98 4.46 -11.66
N PRO A 81 9.21 3.94 -11.43
CA PRO A 81 9.42 2.60 -10.91
C PRO A 81 8.81 2.45 -9.50
N SER A 82 8.02 1.40 -9.28
CA SER A 82 7.37 1.09 -8.00
C SER A 82 7.03 -0.39 -7.88
N THR A 83 6.77 -0.85 -6.65
CA THR A 83 6.24 -2.20 -6.41
C THR A 83 4.93 -2.43 -7.16
N TRP A 84 4.08 -1.40 -7.27
CA TRP A 84 2.81 -1.47 -7.99
C TRP A 84 3.02 -1.66 -9.49
N GLN A 85 3.94 -0.89 -10.10
CA GLN A 85 4.25 -0.97 -11.52
C GLN A 85 4.89 -2.32 -11.88
N ASP A 86 5.82 -2.81 -11.05
CA ASP A 86 6.47 -4.10 -11.26
C ASP A 86 5.48 -5.25 -11.11
N HIS A 87 4.58 -5.20 -10.13
CA HIS A 87 3.51 -6.18 -9.96
C HIS A 87 2.56 -6.22 -11.15
N LEU A 88 2.15 -5.05 -11.66
CA LEU A 88 1.28 -4.96 -12.83
C LEU A 88 1.92 -5.58 -14.08
N GLN A 89 3.23 -5.43 -14.24
CA GLN A 89 3.97 -5.97 -15.38
C GLN A 89 4.20 -7.48 -15.27
N THR A 90 4.44 -7.98 -14.06
CA THR A 90 4.80 -9.37 -13.80
C THR A 90 3.58 -10.28 -13.63
N HIS A 91 2.57 -9.82 -12.91
CA HIS A 91 1.39 -10.62 -12.53
C HIS A 91 0.09 -10.14 -13.20
N GLY A 92 0.07 -8.93 -13.76
CA GLY A 92 -1.16 -8.31 -14.25
C GLY A 92 -2.05 -7.82 -13.10
N GLU A 93 -3.32 -7.59 -13.40
CA GLU A 93 -4.29 -7.08 -12.41
C GLU A 93 -4.61 -8.15 -11.36
N SER A 94 -4.25 -7.90 -10.10
CA SER A 94 -4.43 -8.87 -9.01
C SER A 94 -4.19 -8.24 -7.64
N ILE A 95 -4.51 -8.98 -6.58
CA ILE A 95 -4.15 -8.60 -5.19
C ILE A 95 -2.63 -8.46 -5.12
N HIS A 96 -2.20 -7.32 -4.60
CA HIS A 96 -0.80 -6.95 -4.44
C HIS A 96 -0.32 -7.18 -3.01
N HIS A 97 -1.04 -6.65 -2.01
CA HIS A 97 -0.59 -6.68 -0.63
C HIS A 97 -1.75 -6.90 0.37
N VAL A 98 -1.38 -7.22 1.60
CA VAL A 98 -2.23 -7.12 2.78
C VAL A 98 -1.58 -6.14 3.76
N ALA A 99 -2.33 -5.14 4.23
CA ALA A 99 -1.80 -4.10 5.11
C ALA A 99 -2.20 -4.28 6.57
N PHE A 100 -1.24 -4.00 7.44
CA PHE A 100 -1.38 -4.03 8.89
C PHE A 100 -1.13 -2.63 9.46
N ARG A 101 -1.99 -2.21 10.41
CA ARG A 101 -1.72 -1.00 11.18
C ARG A 101 -0.62 -1.27 12.20
N VAL A 102 0.37 -0.38 12.30
CA VAL A 102 1.47 -0.47 13.27
C VAL A 102 1.61 0.83 14.06
N GLN A 103 2.29 0.74 15.22
CA GLN A 103 2.54 1.90 16.10
C GLN A 103 3.94 2.49 15.92
N ASP A 104 4.94 1.65 15.60
CA ASP A 104 6.31 2.06 15.32
C ASP A 104 6.79 1.35 14.04
N MET A 105 6.80 2.09 12.95
CA MET A 105 7.19 1.62 11.62
C MET A 105 8.60 1.05 11.61
N GLU A 106 9.56 1.77 12.20
CA GLU A 106 10.98 1.42 12.12
C GLU A 106 11.30 0.18 12.98
N GLU A 107 10.69 0.07 14.16
CA GLU A 107 10.80 -1.13 14.99
C GLU A 107 10.26 -2.37 14.25
N VAL A 108 9.10 -2.25 13.61
CA VAL A 108 8.47 -3.38 12.89
C VAL A 108 9.27 -3.75 11.65
N ILE A 109 9.76 -2.78 10.86
CA ILE A 109 10.63 -3.05 9.72
C ILE A 109 11.86 -3.84 10.18
N ALA A 110 12.58 -3.37 11.20
CA ALA A 110 13.78 -4.05 11.71
C ALA A 110 13.47 -5.49 12.20
N ALA A 111 12.32 -5.69 12.85
CA ALA A 111 11.91 -7.00 13.32
C ALA A 111 11.56 -7.97 12.17
N LEU A 112 10.99 -7.47 11.07
CA LEU A 112 10.67 -8.26 9.88
C LEU A 112 11.91 -8.55 9.03
N GLU A 113 12.82 -7.59 8.87
CA GLU A 113 14.11 -7.80 8.21
C GLU A 113 14.96 -8.85 8.95
N ALA A 114 14.96 -8.83 10.29
CA ALA A 114 15.60 -9.86 11.10
C ALA A 114 14.98 -11.27 10.91
N LYS A 115 13.78 -11.35 10.35
CA LYS A 115 13.08 -12.60 9.97
C LYS A 115 13.27 -12.96 8.49
N GLY A 116 14.02 -12.16 7.74
CA GLY A 116 14.38 -12.42 6.34
C GLY A 116 13.50 -11.73 5.30
N LEU A 117 12.56 -10.88 5.72
CA LEU A 117 11.79 -10.07 4.78
C LEU A 117 12.64 -8.93 4.23
N SER A 118 12.34 -8.48 3.01
CA SER A 118 13.06 -7.38 2.37
C SER A 118 12.16 -6.16 2.20
N LEU A 119 12.60 -5.00 2.66
CA LEU A 119 11.93 -3.73 2.39
C LEU A 119 11.98 -3.40 0.88
N LEU A 120 10.82 -3.35 0.24
CA LEU A 120 10.70 -3.06 -1.18
C LEU A 120 10.48 -1.58 -1.46
N GLN A 121 9.50 -0.98 -0.81
CA GLN A 121 9.10 0.40 -1.05
C GLN A 121 8.61 1.04 0.24
N ARG A 122 8.89 2.32 0.43
CA ARG A 122 8.32 3.12 1.52
C ARG A 122 8.04 4.54 1.07
N GLY A 123 7.19 5.25 1.80
CA GLY A 123 6.93 6.66 1.60
C GLY A 123 5.91 7.20 2.59
N ASP A 124 5.65 8.48 2.47
CA ASP A 124 4.73 9.24 3.29
C ASP A 124 3.42 9.53 2.53
N TYR A 125 2.34 9.68 3.29
CA TYR A 125 1.06 10.20 2.81
C TYR A 125 0.52 11.23 3.81
N THR A 126 -0.56 11.92 3.45
CA THR A 126 -1.17 12.89 4.35
C THR A 126 -1.63 12.22 5.65
N GLY A 127 -0.95 12.50 6.75
CA GLY A 127 -1.28 11.97 8.08
C GLY A 127 -0.65 10.61 8.41
N GLY A 128 0.29 10.10 7.61
CA GLY A 128 0.94 8.82 7.92
C GLY A 128 2.04 8.42 6.94
N ARG A 129 2.48 7.18 7.06
CA ARG A 129 3.49 6.58 6.18
C ARG A 129 3.27 5.09 6.01
N TYR A 130 3.85 4.56 4.93
CA TYR A 130 3.71 3.16 4.54
C TYR A 130 5.07 2.51 4.26
N ALA A 131 5.12 1.20 4.43
CA ALA A 131 6.26 0.38 4.01
C ALA A 131 5.78 -0.99 3.50
N TYR A 132 6.25 -1.39 2.32
CA TYR A 132 6.03 -2.70 1.74
C TYR A 132 7.24 -3.59 1.96
N LEU A 133 7.02 -4.76 2.55
CA LEU A 133 8.02 -5.80 2.71
C LEU A 133 7.57 -7.06 1.97
N GLU A 134 8.49 -7.72 1.30
CA GLU A 134 8.24 -8.98 0.59
C GLU A 134 8.76 -10.18 1.38
N ASP A 135 7.90 -11.20 1.44
CA ASP A 135 8.25 -12.58 1.79
C ASP A 135 7.91 -13.50 0.60
N SER A 136 8.37 -14.74 0.64
CA SER A 136 8.38 -15.81 -0.38
C SER A 136 7.04 -16.18 -1.06
N GLY A 137 5.99 -15.37 -0.93
CA GLY A 137 4.72 -15.49 -1.62
C GLY A 137 3.71 -14.38 -1.34
N ALA A 138 4.08 -13.31 -0.61
CA ALA A 138 3.17 -12.21 -0.29
C ALA A 138 3.93 -10.90 -0.02
N ILE A 139 3.30 -9.78 -0.38
CA ILE A 139 3.73 -8.45 0.06
C ILE A 139 2.90 -8.06 1.29
N ILE A 140 3.60 -7.73 2.37
CA ILE A 140 3.03 -7.18 3.59
C ILE A 140 3.22 -5.67 3.54
N GLU A 141 2.15 -4.93 3.80
CA GLU A 141 2.23 -3.49 4.00
C GLU A 141 2.09 -3.15 5.49
N LEU A 142 2.90 -2.20 5.93
CA LEU A 142 2.77 -1.56 7.22
C LEU A 142 2.20 -0.16 6.99
N LEU A 143 1.22 0.22 7.80
CA LEU A 143 0.66 1.57 7.82
C LEU A 143 0.83 2.14 9.23
N GLU A 144 1.47 3.29 9.32
CA GLU A 144 1.60 4.04 10.57
C GLU A 144 0.92 5.40 10.42
N ASP A 145 -0.04 5.69 11.31
CA ASP A 145 -0.68 7.00 11.35
C ASP A 145 0.18 7.94 12.18
N LEU A 146 0.54 9.07 11.59
CA LEU A 146 1.31 10.11 12.26
C LEU A 146 0.36 11.07 12.97
N PRO A 147 0.76 11.63 14.13
CA PRO A 147 -0.04 12.65 14.78
C PRO A 147 -0.23 13.83 13.82
N THR A 148 -1.48 14.25 13.61
CA THR A 148 -1.73 15.53 12.95
C THR A 148 -1.17 16.63 13.85
N SER A 149 -0.22 17.43 13.34
CA SER A 149 0.19 18.66 14.01
C SER A 149 -1.06 19.49 14.37
N PRO A 150 -1.16 20.04 15.60
CA PRO A 150 -2.33 20.78 16.05
C PRO A 150 -2.59 22.06 15.24
#